data_AF-A0A814BYF9-F1
#
_entry.id   AF-A0A814BYF9-F1
#
_cell.length_a   1.000
_cell.length_b   1.000
_cell.length_c   1.000
_cell.angle_alpha   90.00
_cell.angle_beta   90.00
_cell.angle_gamma   90.00
#
_symmetry.space_group_name_H-M   'P 1'
#
loop_
_entity.id
_entity.type
_entity.pdbx_description
1 polymer ?
#
loop_
_entity_poly.entity_id
_entity_poly.type
_entity_poly.pdbx_seq_one_letter_code
_entity_poly.pdbx_strand_id
1 'polypeptide(L)'
;MIDVLIEQPRNEWSKIICISRRSTQLDVEDDRIYFISIDIFQASVDEIVTELSKVGGESITHVYHYTYIEKQDEKELDQYYGVHKGGEYLASCPFTEDSSRHKGLNFYYIQEDLLEEYAGKNNWKYIITRPNVIIGVSKGNFMNFAISLALYACIQKEKDQPLVFPGNEIAWNSIIDHSDALNNAHFQLWSSTNDKNQNEILYIHNALIKFEKFSWLDFILGRTFDDHGDMTKARRYGWTTTVDTSKCYFQCFDRLKKMKVIPSN
;
A
#
# COMPACT_ATOMS: atom_id res chain seq x y z
N MET A 1 -0.37 -9.70 -1.16
CA MET A 1 -0.42 -10.19 -2.55
C MET A 1 0.04 -11.63 -2.65
N ILE A 2 1.30 -11.97 -2.34
CA ILE A 2 1.79 -13.37 -2.38
C ILE A 2 0.85 -14.34 -1.63
N ASP A 3 0.53 -14.03 -0.37
CA ASP A 3 -0.43 -14.76 0.48
C ASP A 3 -1.79 -15.01 -0.22
N VAL A 4 -2.24 -14.11 -1.12
CA VAL A 4 -3.51 -14.22 -1.87
C VAL A 4 -3.34 -15.00 -3.17
N LEU A 5 -2.21 -14.85 -3.88
CA LEU A 5 -1.93 -15.54 -5.14
C LEU A 5 -1.74 -17.05 -4.94
N ILE A 6 -1.18 -17.46 -3.79
CA ILE A 6 -1.04 -18.89 -3.46
C ILE A 6 -2.39 -19.56 -3.14
N GLU A 7 -3.39 -18.80 -2.68
CA GLU A 7 -4.76 -19.30 -2.48
C GLU A 7 -5.50 -19.55 -3.80
N GLN A 8 -5.01 -19.01 -4.93
CA GLN A 8 -5.68 -19.13 -6.23
C GLN A 8 -5.40 -20.48 -6.92
N PRO A 9 -6.32 -20.95 -7.80
CA PRO A 9 -6.17 -22.22 -8.51
C PRO A 9 -4.87 -22.31 -9.31
N ARG A 10 -4.14 -23.43 -9.16
CA ARG A 10 -2.82 -23.64 -9.78
C ARG A 10 -2.83 -23.68 -11.31
N ASN A 11 -3.99 -23.93 -11.92
CA ASN A 11 -4.24 -23.85 -13.36
C ASN A 11 -4.40 -22.41 -13.89
N GLU A 12 -4.69 -21.45 -13.01
CA GLU A 12 -4.80 -20.02 -13.35
C GLU A 12 -3.53 -19.27 -12.92
N TRP A 13 -3.09 -19.50 -11.68
CA TRP A 13 -1.91 -18.91 -11.08
C TRP A 13 -0.86 -19.98 -10.82
N SER A 14 -0.15 -20.34 -11.90
CA SER A 14 0.86 -21.41 -11.96
C SER A 14 2.29 -20.93 -11.62
N LYS A 15 2.54 -19.63 -11.59
CA LYS A 15 3.86 -19.02 -11.32
C LYS A 15 3.71 -17.65 -10.66
N ILE A 16 4.52 -17.37 -9.66
CA ILE A 16 4.55 -16.10 -8.91
C ILE A 16 6.00 -15.60 -8.88
N ILE A 17 6.34 -14.61 -9.70
CA ILE A 17 7.68 -14.01 -9.73
C ILE A 17 7.71 -12.81 -8.78
N CYS A 18 8.64 -12.83 -7.83
CA CYS A 18 8.85 -11.79 -6.81
C CYS A 18 10.20 -11.12 -7.03
N ILE A 19 10.22 -9.78 -7.04
CA ILE A 19 11.40 -8.96 -7.30
C ILE A 19 11.67 -8.06 -6.08
N SER A 20 12.91 -8.03 -5.61
CA SER A 20 13.35 -7.14 -4.52
C SER A 20 14.86 -6.91 -4.55
N ARG A 21 15.33 -5.85 -3.88
CA ARG A 21 16.76 -5.58 -3.68
C ARG A 21 17.41 -6.45 -2.61
N ARG A 22 16.59 -6.98 -1.68
CA ARG A 22 17.01 -7.87 -0.59
C ARG A 22 16.71 -9.30 -0.98
N SER A 23 17.45 -10.26 -0.41
CA SER A 23 17.09 -11.68 -0.44
C SER A 23 15.68 -11.92 0.15
N THR A 24 15.09 -13.09 -0.16
CA THR A 24 13.73 -13.41 0.28
C THR A 24 13.57 -13.27 1.80
N GLN A 25 12.48 -12.61 2.20
CA GLN A 25 12.08 -12.43 3.60
C GLN A 25 10.73 -13.11 3.90
N LEU A 26 10.23 -13.91 2.95
CA LEU A 26 8.92 -14.57 3.02
C LEU A 26 8.90 -15.66 4.11
N ASP A 27 7.76 -15.79 4.78
CA ASP A 27 7.47 -16.84 5.79
C ASP A 27 6.60 -17.98 5.21
N VAL A 28 6.52 -18.07 3.88
CA VAL A 28 5.62 -19.00 3.17
C VAL A 28 6.37 -19.76 2.08
N GLU A 29 6.11 -21.07 2.02
CA GLU A 29 6.69 -22.00 1.06
C GLU A 29 5.60 -22.46 0.08
N ASP A 30 5.74 -22.10 -1.20
CA ASP A 30 4.94 -22.63 -2.31
C ASP A 30 5.87 -22.73 -3.54
N ASP A 31 5.87 -23.88 -4.22
CA ASP A 31 6.75 -24.20 -5.36
C ASP A 31 6.54 -23.32 -6.60
N ARG A 32 5.46 -22.52 -6.64
CA ARG A 32 5.23 -21.52 -7.69
C ARG A 32 6.00 -20.22 -7.46
N ILE A 33 6.57 -20.00 -6.27
CA ILE A 33 7.24 -18.74 -5.91
C ILE A 33 8.69 -18.74 -6.40
N TYR A 34 9.00 -17.85 -7.35
CA TYR A 34 10.35 -17.59 -7.84
C TYR A 34 10.79 -16.21 -7.36
N PHE A 35 11.97 -16.11 -6.74
CA PHE A 35 12.46 -14.87 -6.14
C PHE A 35 13.73 -14.37 -6.85
N ILE A 36 13.68 -13.15 -7.38
CA ILE A 36 14.81 -12.47 -8.03
C ILE A 36 15.30 -11.35 -7.09
N SER A 37 16.57 -11.43 -6.70
CA SER A 37 17.24 -10.41 -5.88
C SER A 37 18.02 -9.45 -6.79
N ILE A 38 17.40 -8.34 -7.21
CA ILE A 38 17.96 -7.36 -8.16
C ILE A 38 17.55 -5.93 -7.80
N ASP A 39 18.44 -4.96 -8.05
CA ASP A 39 18.10 -3.53 -7.95
C ASP A 39 17.70 -2.96 -9.30
N ILE A 40 16.39 -2.95 -9.56
CA ILE A 40 15.78 -2.42 -10.80
C ILE A 40 15.99 -0.91 -11.03
N PHE A 41 16.63 -0.19 -10.10
CA PHE A 41 17.04 1.21 -10.27
C PHE A 41 18.51 1.36 -10.71
N GLN A 42 19.32 0.31 -10.56
CA GLN A 42 20.76 0.31 -10.90
C GLN A 42 21.12 -0.69 -12.01
N ALA A 43 20.39 -1.79 -12.12
CA ALA A 43 20.56 -2.78 -13.17
C ALA A 43 20.09 -2.25 -14.54
N SER A 44 20.79 -2.65 -15.58
CA SER A 44 20.39 -2.40 -16.97
C SER A 44 19.14 -3.21 -17.35
N VAL A 45 18.47 -2.77 -18.43
CA VAL A 45 17.31 -3.51 -18.98
C VAL A 45 17.71 -4.94 -19.37
N ASP A 46 18.89 -5.13 -19.95
CA ASP A 46 19.38 -6.45 -20.37
C ASP A 46 19.64 -7.39 -19.18
N GLU A 47 20.12 -6.87 -18.05
CA GLU A 47 20.26 -7.64 -16.80
C GLU A 47 18.89 -8.02 -16.22
N ILE A 48 17.94 -7.08 -16.18
CA ILE A 48 16.56 -7.31 -15.69
C ILE A 48 15.86 -8.37 -16.56
N VAL A 49 15.97 -8.26 -17.89
CA VAL A 49 15.47 -9.27 -18.85
C VAL A 49 16.15 -10.61 -18.64
N THR A 50 17.47 -10.63 -18.46
CA THR A 50 18.25 -11.86 -18.23
C THR A 50 17.81 -12.60 -16.97
N GLU A 51 17.60 -11.91 -15.84
CA GLU A 51 17.10 -12.55 -14.62
C GLU A 51 15.63 -13.02 -14.75
N LEU A 52 14.80 -12.26 -15.47
CA LEU A 52 13.40 -12.65 -15.75
C LEU A 52 13.33 -13.90 -16.63
N SER A 53 14.10 -13.99 -17.71
CA SER A 53 14.10 -15.17 -18.59
C SER A 53 14.53 -16.45 -17.89
N LYS A 54 15.44 -16.40 -16.91
CA LYS A 54 15.82 -17.59 -16.09
C LYS A 54 14.64 -18.23 -15.36
N VAL A 55 13.61 -17.45 -15.03
CA VAL A 55 12.37 -17.94 -14.40
C VAL A 55 11.20 -18.01 -15.38
N GLY A 56 11.45 -17.81 -16.68
CA GLY A 56 10.43 -17.79 -17.74
C GLY A 56 9.50 -16.57 -17.65
N GLY A 57 10.09 -15.38 -17.53
CA GLY A 57 9.39 -14.09 -17.50
C GLY A 57 8.67 -13.74 -18.82
N GLU A 58 9.03 -14.38 -19.94
CA GLU A 58 8.28 -14.25 -21.21
C GLU A 58 6.80 -14.65 -21.09
N SER A 59 6.42 -15.45 -20.08
CA SER A 59 5.05 -15.91 -19.86
C SER A 59 4.29 -15.12 -18.77
N ILE A 60 4.73 -13.91 -18.43
CA ILE A 60 4.04 -13.06 -17.44
C ILE A 60 2.73 -12.52 -18.02
N THR A 61 1.62 -12.75 -17.31
CA THR A 61 0.27 -12.28 -17.69
C THR A 61 -0.19 -11.06 -16.91
N HIS A 62 0.34 -10.86 -15.69
CA HIS A 62 -0.05 -9.77 -14.79
C HIS A 62 1.17 -9.24 -14.04
N VAL A 63 1.21 -7.93 -13.79
CA VAL A 63 2.27 -7.26 -13.01
C VAL A 63 1.62 -6.43 -11.91
N TYR A 64 2.04 -6.65 -10.66
CA TYR A 64 1.60 -5.87 -9.50
C TYR A 64 2.77 -5.03 -8.96
N HIS A 65 2.68 -3.71 -9.08
CA HIS A 65 3.75 -2.79 -8.69
C HIS A 65 3.52 -2.22 -7.28
N TYR A 66 4.50 -2.37 -6.39
CA TYR A 66 4.39 -2.02 -4.95
C TYR A 66 5.57 -1.19 -4.42
N THR A 67 6.39 -0.64 -5.30
CA THR A 67 7.72 -0.12 -4.96
C THR A 67 7.88 1.35 -5.33
N TYR A 68 8.48 2.14 -4.44
CA TYR A 68 8.97 3.48 -4.75
C TYR A 68 10.30 3.73 -4.00
N ILE A 69 10.96 4.83 -4.34
CA ILE A 69 12.14 5.32 -3.63
C ILE A 69 11.71 6.53 -2.81
N GLU A 70 11.71 6.38 -1.49
CA GLU A 70 11.46 7.47 -0.55
C GLU A 70 12.56 8.53 -0.67
N LYS A 71 12.20 9.76 -1.04
CA LYS A 71 13.15 10.88 -1.08
C LYS A 71 13.49 11.30 0.34
N GLN A 72 14.77 11.58 0.58
CA GLN A 72 15.29 11.90 1.92
C GLN A 72 15.51 13.40 2.15
N ASP A 73 15.41 14.22 1.08
CA ASP A 73 15.47 15.68 1.16
C ASP A 73 14.05 16.26 1.35
N GLU A 74 13.89 17.17 2.31
CA GLU A 74 12.58 17.75 2.67
C GLU A 74 11.95 18.56 1.54
N LYS A 75 12.75 19.18 0.66
CA LYS A 75 12.26 19.95 -0.49
C LYS A 75 11.85 19.01 -1.63
N GLU A 76 12.50 17.86 -1.77
CA GLU A 76 12.00 16.80 -2.65
C GLU A 76 10.73 16.15 -2.09
N LEU A 77 10.62 15.95 -0.78
CA LEU A 77 9.38 15.43 -0.17
C LEU A 77 8.21 16.40 -0.42
N ASP A 78 8.37 17.69 -0.14
CA ASP A 78 7.36 18.69 -0.50
C ASP A 78 7.13 18.74 -2.02
N GLN A 79 8.15 18.66 -2.87
CA GLN A 79 7.92 18.70 -4.32
C GLN A 79 7.14 17.49 -4.83
N TYR A 80 7.39 16.27 -4.37
CA TYR A 80 6.91 15.05 -5.01
C TYR A 80 5.73 14.33 -4.32
N TYR A 81 5.33 14.69 -3.09
CA TYR A 81 4.37 13.91 -2.30
C TYR A 81 3.07 14.69 -2.00
N GLY A 82 2.05 14.55 -2.86
CA GLY A 82 0.82 15.38 -2.82
C GLY A 82 0.04 15.41 -1.50
N VAL A 83 -0.29 14.23 -0.94
CA VAL A 83 -1.12 14.13 0.29
C VAL A 83 -0.46 14.79 1.51
N HIS A 84 0.87 14.96 1.48
CA HIS A 84 1.64 15.49 2.60
C HIS A 84 1.50 17.02 2.77
N LYS A 85 0.94 17.72 1.77
CA LYS A 85 0.78 19.19 1.77
C LYS A 85 -0.38 19.70 2.60
N GLY A 86 -1.47 18.92 2.67
CA GLY A 86 -2.72 19.37 3.30
C GLY A 86 -3.37 20.58 2.61
N GLY A 87 -4.41 21.11 3.24
CA GLY A 87 -5.02 22.40 2.89
C GLY A 87 -5.46 22.51 1.42
N GLU A 88 -5.12 23.63 0.79
CA GLU A 88 -5.52 23.99 -0.59
C GLU A 88 -4.92 23.09 -1.70
N TYR A 89 -4.00 22.19 -1.36
CA TYR A 89 -3.37 21.24 -2.29
C TYR A 89 -4.14 19.92 -2.41
N LEU A 90 -5.18 19.72 -1.61
CA LEU A 90 -6.04 18.54 -1.64
C LEU A 90 -7.38 18.82 -2.32
N ALA A 91 -7.99 17.75 -2.84
CA ALA A 91 -9.40 17.78 -3.19
C ALA A 91 -10.27 17.91 -1.92
N SER A 92 -11.55 18.23 -2.09
CA SER A 92 -12.53 18.08 -1.01
C SER A 92 -12.75 16.59 -0.70
N CYS A 93 -12.72 16.20 0.57
CA CYS A 93 -13.19 14.88 0.98
C CYS A 93 -14.73 14.75 0.78
N PRO A 94 -15.27 13.55 0.50
CA PRO A 94 -14.52 12.31 0.22
C PRO A 94 -13.78 12.37 -1.12
N PHE A 95 -12.55 11.88 -1.16
CA PHE A 95 -11.77 11.87 -2.40
C PHE A 95 -12.39 10.93 -3.44
N THR A 96 -12.58 11.41 -4.66
CA THR A 96 -13.12 10.65 -5.80
C THR A 96 -12.06 10.49 -6.88
N GLU A 97 -12.10 9.41 -7.65
CA GLU A 97 -11.07 9.14 -8.67
C GLU A 97 -11.05 10.19 -9.80
N ASP A 98 -12.20 10.81 -10.04
CA ASP A 98 -12.42 11.87 -11.03
C ASP A 98 -11.90 13.25 -10.55
N SER A 99 -11.35 13.33 -9.34
CA SER A 99 -10.73 14.55 -8.79
C SER A 99 -9.48 14.95 -9.59
N SER A 100 -9.42 16.23 -9.99
CA SER A 100 -8.29 16.77 -10.76
C SER A 100 -6.95 16.66 -10.04
N ARG A 101 -5.88 16.42 -10.80
CA ARG A 101 -4.50 16.47 -10.29
C ARG A 101 -4.21 17.83 -9.64
N HIS A 102 -3.55 17.82 -8.48
CA HIS A 102 -3.17 19.07 -7.79
C HIS A 102 -2.06 19.80 -8.55
N LYS A 103 -1.87 21.09 -8.25
CA LYS A 103 -0.78 21.89 -8.83
C LYS A 103 0.59 21.46 -8.25
N GLY A 104 1.63 21.55 -9.08
CA GLY A 104 3.01 21.18 -8.71
C GLY A 104 3.40 19.79 -9.22
N LEU A 105 4.57 19.31 -8.80
CA LEU A 105 5.02 17.95 -9.08
C LEU A 105 4.30 16.95 -8.16
N ASN A 106 4.25 15.70 -8.60
CA ASN A 106 3.88 14.53 -7.81
C ASN A 106 4.43 13.29 -8.53
N PHE A 107 5.17 12.41 -7.86
CA PHE A 107 5.75 11.25 -8.55
C PHE A 107 4.69 10.24 -9.01
N TYR A 108 3.52 10.18 -8.34
CA TYR A 108 2.41 9.34 -8.77
C TYR A 108 1.92 9.73 -10.17
N TYR A 109 1.82 11.03 -10.49
CA TYR A 109 1.36 11.48 -11.80
C TYR A 109 2.32 11.06 -12.92
N ILE A 110 3.64 11.09 -12.65
CA ILE A 110 4.66 10.59 -13.59
C ILE A 110 4.52 9.07 -13.78
N GLN A 111 4.21 8.32 -12.72
CA GLN A 111 3.95 6.87 -12.81
C GLN A 111 2.64 6.56 -13.57
N GLU A 112 1.58 7.33 -13.36
CA GLU A 112 0.31 7.22 -14.10
C GLU A 112 0.52 7.50 -15.60
N ASP A 113 1.20 8.59 -15.94
CA ASP A 113 1.42 9.01 -17.34
C ASP A 113 2.28 8.00 -18.10
N LEU A 114 3.35 7.49 -17.48
CA LEU A 114 4.18 6.42 -18.06
C LEU A 114 3.40 5.11 -18.18
N LEU A 115 2.55 4.77 -17.22
CA LEU A 115 1.74 3.55 -17.28
C LEU A 115 0.74 3.61 -18.44
N GLU A 116 0.04 4.73 -18.63
CA GLU A 116 -0.87 4.95 -19.76
C GLU A 116 -0.12 4.93 -21.10
N GLU A 117 1.00 5.65 -21.20
CA GLU A 117 1.82 5.70 -22.43
C GLU A 117 2.33 4.31 -22.84
N TYR A 118 2.90 3.54 -21.91
CA TYR A 118 3.44 2.22 -22.20
C TYR A 118 2.35 1.16 -22.37
N ALA A 119 1.21 1.25 -21.65
CA ALA A 119 0.07 0.36 -21.88
C ALA A 119 -0.52 0.57 -23.28
N GLY A 120 -0.73 1.83 -23.68
CA GLY A 120 -1.19 2.17 -25.04
C GLY A 120 -0.24 1.70 -26.14
N LYS A 121 1.08 1.86 -25.96
CA LYS A 121 2.09 1.40 -26.92
C LYS A 121 2.14 -0.12 -27.09
N ASN A 122 1.90 -0.89 -26.02
CA ASN A 122 2.06 -2.34 -26.01
C ASN A 122 0.70 -3.10 -26.04
N ASN A 123 -0.41 -2.39 -26.16
CA ASN A 123 -1.78 -2.93 -26.07
C ASN A 123 -2.01 -3.74 -24.78
N TRP A 124 -1.49 -3.24 -23.66
CA TRP A 124 -1.77 -3.77 -22.32
C TRP A 124 -3.00 -3.08 -21.72
N LYS A 125 -3.65 -3.76 -20.78
CA LYS A 125 -4.63 -3.15 -19.88
C LYS A 125 -3.94 -2.76 -18.58
N TYR A 126 -4.38 -1.69 -17.93
CA TYR A 126 -3.82 -1.23 -16.64
C TYR A 126 -4.92 -0.88 -15.65
N ILE A 127 -4.60 -0.89 -14.35
CA ILE A 127 -5.49 -0.39 -13.29
C ILE A 127 -4.63 0.32 -12.24
N ILE A 128 -5.05 1.51 -11.82
CA ILE A 128 -4.38 2.30 -10.78
C ILE A 128 -5.21 2.21 -9.50
N THR A 129 -4.70 1.50 -8.49
CA THR A 129 -5.35 1.42 -7.17
C THR A 129 -4.73 2.42 -6.20
N ARG A 130 -5.54 3.31 -5.62
CA ARG A 130 -5.12 4.33 -4.65
C ARG A 130 -5.52 3.92 -3.22
N PRO A 131 -4.65 3.24 -2.44
CA PRO A 131 -4.89 2.99 -1.02
C PRO A 131 -4.62 4.23 -0.16
N ASN A 132 -5.17 4.24 1.06
CA ASN A 132 -4.83 5.18 2.13
C ASN A 132 -3.84 4.51 3.13
N VAL A 133 -3.71 5.09 4.33
CA VAL A 133 -2.92 4.59 5.48
C VAL A 133 -2.99 3.06 5.60
N ILE A 134 -1.89 2.37 5.22
CA ILE A 134 -1.91 0.90 5.10
C ILE A 134 -1.73 0.23 6.47
N ILE A 135 -2.63 -0.69 6.78
CA ILE A 135 -2.55 -1.61 7.92
C ILE A 135 -2.03 -2.97 7.43
N GLY A 136 -1.05 -3.55 8.12
CA GLY A 136 -0.47 -4.86 7.78
C GLY A 136 0.92 -5.02 8.38
N VAL A 137 1.64 -6.10 8.05
CA VAL A 137 3.03 -6.30 8.49
C VAL A 137 3.89 -6.78 7.33
N SER A 138 5.09 -6.21 7.18
CA SER A 138 6.14 -6.69 6.28
C SER A 138 7.50 -6.51 6.94
N LYS A 139 8.42 -7.47 6.75
CA LYS A 139 9.76 -7.42 7.36
C LYS A 139 10.59 -6.29 6.72
N GLY A 140 11.08 -5.37 7.56
CA GLY A 140 11.95 -4.29 7.10
C GLY A 140 11.24 -3.22 6.25
N ASN A 141 9.92 -3.08 6.40
CA ASN A 141 9.18 -1.83 6.14
C ASN A 141 8.63 -1.32 7.48
N PHE A 142 8.89 -0.06 7.81
CA PHE A 142 8.49 0.58 9.07
C PHE A 142 7.55 1.78 8.89
N MET A 143 7.19 2.14 7.64
CA MET A 143 6.11 3.09 7.36
C MET A 143 4.77 2.39 7.59
N ASN A 144 4.36 2.29 8.85
CA ASN A 144 3.21 1.49 9.24
C ASN A 144 2.58 1.95 10.56
N PHE A 145 1.30 2.26 10.51
CA PHE A 145 0.54 2.81 11.64
C PHE A 145 0.50 1.85 12.83
N ALA A 146 0.20 0.59 12.54
CA ALA A 146 -0.01 -0.44 13.55
C ALA A 146 1.28 -0.81 14.27
N ILE A 147 2.42 -0.85 13.55
CA ILE A 147 3.73 -1.07 14.17
C ILE A 147 4.07 0.06 15.14
N SER A 148 3.90 1.31 14.70
CA SER A 148 4.17 2.51 15.50
C SER A 148 3.30 2.57 16.76
N LEU A 149 1.97 2.44 16.60
CA LEU A 149 1.00 2.41 17.70
C LEU A 149 1.29 1.26 18.69
N ALA A 150 1.58 0.07 18.19
CA ALA A 150 1.87 -1.08 19.06
C ALA A 150 3.15 -0.86 19.88
N LEU A 151 4.21 -0.32 19.27
CA LEU A 151 5.45 0.03 19.98
C LEU A 151 5.22 1.13 21.01
N TYR A 152 4.48 2.19 20.67
CA TYR A 152 4.13 3.26 21.63
C TYR A 152 3.35 2.71 22.83
N ALA A 153 2.32 1.89 22.59
CA ALA A 153 1.52 1.27 23.65
C ALA A 153 2.35 0.35 24.56
N CYS A 154 3.29 -0.42 23.99
CA CYS A 154 4.21 -1.25 24.77
C CYS A 154 5.17 -0.41 25.62
N ILE A 155 5.69 0.70 25.08
CA ILE A 155 6.57 1.63 25.81
C ILE A 155 5.84 2.31 26.97
N GLN A 156 4.58 2.74 26.79
CA GLN A 156 3.80 3.34 27.88
C GLN A 156 3.47 2.31 28.97
N LYS A 157 3.15 1.07 28.60
CA LYS A 157 2.94 -0.05 29.53
C LYS A 157 4.20 -0.37 30.35
N GLU A 158 5.36 -0.46 29.71
CA GLU A 158 6.65 -0.72 30.38
C GLU A 158 7.05 0.38 31.38
N LYS A 159 6.62 1.62 31.13
CA LYS A 159 6.89 2.78 31.99
C LYS A 159 5.84 3.02 33.08
N ASP A 160 4.83 2.14 33.21
CA ASP A 160 3.62 2.35 34.03
C ASP A 160 2.99 3.74 33.79
N GLN A 161 2.75 4.07 32.51
CA GLN A 161 2.16 5.34 32.07
C GLN A 161 0.84 5.10 31.34
N PRO A 162 -0.13 6.03 31.46
CA PRO A 162 -1.35 5.96 30.66
C PRO A 162 -1.05 6.04 29.17
N LEU A 163 -1.88 5.37 28.37
CA LEU A 163 -1.93 5.57 26.92
C LEU A 163 -2.60 6.94 26.67
N VAL A 164 -1.86 7.90 26.10
CA VAL A 164 -2.30 9.29 25.97
C VAL A 164 -2.09 9.77 24.54
N PHE A 165 -3.18 10.22 23.92
CA PHE A 165 -3.18 10.67 22.54
C PHE A 165 -2.13 11.75 22.28
N PRO A 166 -1.14 11.50 21.39
CA PRO A 166 0.01 12.38 21.23
C PRO A 166 -0.11 13.31 20.00
N GLY A 167 -1.26 13.35 19.35
CA GLY A 167 -1.58 14.22 18.21
C GLY A 167 -2.31 15.50 18.64
N ASN A 168 -2.93 16.19 17.67
CA ASN A 168 -3.71 17.41 17.91
C ASN A 168 -5.24 17.15 17.93
N GLU A 169 -6.01 18.08 18.50
CA GLU A 169 -7.47 17.94 18.64
C GLU A 169 -8.22 17.82 17.29
N ILE A 170 -7.71 18.39 16.21
CA ILE A 170 -8.28 18.22 14.86
C ILE A 170 -8.12 16.75 14.44
N ALA A 171 -6.91 16.19 14.51
CA ALA A 171 -6.67 14.76 14.23
C ALA A 171 -7.43 13.81 15.17
N TRP A 172 -7.68 14.19 16.42
CA TRP A 172 -8.55 13.44 17.34
C TRP A 172 -10.01 13.39 16.85
N ASN A 173 -10.49 14.45 16.19
CA ASN A 173 -11.87 14.55 15.71
C ASN A 173 -12.06 14.09 14.25
N SER A 174 -11.07 14.31 13.39
CA SER A 174 -11.08 14.10 11.93
C SER A 174 -11.44 12.68 11.45
N ILE A 175 -11.89 12.60 10.21
CA ILE A 175 -12.32 11.37 9.53
C ILE A 175 -11.17 10.87 8.64
N ILE A 176 -10.53 9.78 9.06
CA ILE A 176 -9.36 9.17 8.39
C ILE A 176 -9.63 7.69 8.05
N ASP A 177 -9.69 7.38 6.76
CA ASP A 177 -9.77 6.00 6.26
C ASP A 177 -8.41 5.31 6.26
N HIS A 178 -8.46 3.99 6.35
CA HIS A 178 -7.30 3.11 6.36
C HIS A 178 -7.51 1.97 5.37
N SER A 179 -6.44 1.34 4.88
CA SER A 179 -6.52 0.29 3.86
C SER A 179 -5.75 -0.94 4.30
N ASP A 180 -6.42 -2.09 4.43
CA ASP A 180 -5.76 -3.31 4.91
C ASP A 180 -4.95 -3.98 3.78
N ALA A 181 -3.74 -4.44 4.09
CA ALA A 181 -2.81 -4.98 3.10
C ALA A 181 -3.27 -6.30 2.46
N LEU A 182 -4.14 -7.07 3.12
CA LEU A 182 -4.76 -8.28 2.57
C LEU A 182 -5.99 -7.91 1.74
N ASN A 183 -6.84 -7.01 2.23
CA ASN A 183 -7.96 -6.42 1.48
C ASN A 183 -7.49 -5.78 0.16
N ASN A 184 -6.42 -4.98 0.21
CA ASN A 184 -5.75 -4.38 -0.95
C ASN A 184 -5.32 -5.45 -1.97
N ALA A 185 -4.77 -6.57 -1.49
CA ALA A 185 -4.31 -7.64 -2.36
C ALA A 185 -5.46 -8.39 -3.05
N HIS A 186 -6.54 -8.73 -2.32
CA HIS A 186 -7.73 -9.33 -2.92
C HIS A 186 -8.40 -8.37 -3.92
N PHE A 187 -8.44 -7.07 -3.63
CA PHE A 187 -8.98 -6.05 -4.53
C PHE A 187 -8.15 -5.86 -5.80
N GLN A 188 -6.82 -5.86 -5.69
CA GLN A 188 -5.92 -5.75 -6.84
C GLN A 188 -5.98 -6.99 -7.72
N LEU A 189 -6.07 -8.19 -7.13
CA LEU A 189 -6.35 -9.42 -7.86
C LEU A 189 -7.69 -9.33 -8.59
N TRP A 190 -8.79 -9.10 -7.84
CA TRP A 190 -10.15 -8.93 -8.39
C TRP A 190 -10.17 -7.94 -9.55
N SER A 191 -9.55 -6.77 -9.37
CA SER A 191 -9.46 -5.72 -10.39
C SER A 191 -8.73 -6.24 -11.64
N SER A 192 -7.53 -6.79 -11.49
CA SER A 192 -6.74 -7.29 -12.61
C SER A 192 -7.47 -8.36 -13.43
N THR A 193 -8.30 -9.19 -12.78
CA THR A 193 -9.08 -10.27 -13.41
C THR A 193 -10.49 -9.87 -13.87
N ASN A 194 -10.96 -8.64 -13.60
CA ASN A 194 -12.31 -8.20 -13.94
C ASN A 194 -12.28 -7.34 -15.21
N ASP A 195 -12.83 -7.84 -16.32
CA ASP A 195 -12.85 -7.10 -17.59
C ASP A 195 -13.64 -5.78 -17.56
N LYS A 196 -14.45 -5.52 -16.52
CA LYS A 196 -15.32 -4.34 -16.44
C LYS A 196 -14.62 -3.04 -16.01
N ASN A 197 -13.54 -3.13 -15.23
CA ASN A 197 -12.81 -1.98 -14.67
C ASN A 197 -11.37 -1.89 -15.20
N GLN A 198 -11.18 -2.24 -16.47
CA GLN A 198 -9.89 -2.18 -17.13
C GLN A 198 -9.62 -0.76 -17.63
N ASN A 199 -8.38 -0.30 -17.53
CA ASN A 199 -7.93 1.07 -17.78
C ASN A 199 -8.57 2.10 -16.83
N GLU A 200 -8.84 1.69 -15.60
CA GLU A 200 -9.48 2.54 -14.59
C GLU A 200 -8.56 2.93 -13.43
N ILE A 201 -8.88 4.09 -12.85
CA ILE A 201 -8.40 4.53 -11.54
C ILE A 201 -9.47 4.19 -10.51
N LEU A 202 -9.09 3.53 -9.41
CA LEU A 202 -9.96 3.13 -8.30
C LEU A 202 -9.34 3.41 -6.93
N TYR A 203 -10.12 3.96 -6.00
CA TYR A 203 -9.75 4.04 -4.58
C TYR A 203 -9.93 2.69 -3.87
N ILE A 204 -9.19 2.46 -2.78
CA ILE A 204 -9.45 1.36 -1.83
C ILE A 204 -9.28 1.76 -0.36
N HIS A 205 -10.35 1.57 0.41
CA HIS A 205 -10.47 1.87 1.83
C HIS A 205 -11.21 0.77 2.60
N ASN A 206 -10.93 0.67 3.90
CA ASN A 206 -11.68 -0.04 4.92
C ASN A 206 -12.70 0.94 5.57
N ALA A 207 -12.91 0.85 6.89
CA ALA A 207 -13.62 1.83 7.70
C ALA A 207 -12.66 2.73 8.54
N LEU A 208 -13.22 3.71 9.25
CA LEU A 208 -12.53 4.83 9.92
C LEU A 208 -11.94 4.52 11.32
N ILE A 209 -10.65 4.83 11.58
CA ILE A 209 -9.94 4.69 12.89
C ILE A 209 -8.82 5.79 13.08
N LYS A 210 -8.20 5.91 14.27
CA LYS A 210 -7.25 6.97 14.74
C LYS A 210 -6.14 6.43 15.70
N PHE A 211 -5.17 7.28 16.15
CA PHE A 211 -4.20 7.12 17.30
C PHE A 211 -2.96 6.13 17.10
N GLU A 212 -1.64 6.20 17.48
CA GLU A 212 -0.68 7.03 18.31
C GLU A 212 0.85 6.85 17.95
N LYS A 213 1.61 7.96 17.72
CA LYS A 213 3.07 8.25 17.46
C LYS A 213 4.19 7.28 16.95
N PHE A 214 4.95 7.82 15.96
CA PHE A 214 6.37 7.72 15.49
C PHE A 214 6.48 8.67 14.27
N SER A 215 7.62 8.93 13.61
CA SER A 215 7.72 10.01 12.57
C SER A 215 6.64 9.97 11.45
N TRP A 216 6.39 8.81 10.85
CA TRP A 216 5.34 8.61 9.83
C TRP A 216 3.90 8.75 10.40
N LEU A 217 3.76 8.72 11.73
CA LEU A 217 2.53 8.81 12.48
C LEU A 217 2.38 10.17 13.21
N ASP A 218 3.46 10.92 13.40
CA ASP A 218 3.45 12.38 13.56
C ASP A 218 2.89 13.03 12.30
N PHE A 219 3.23 12.52 11.11
CA PHE A 219 2.58 12.95 9.87
C PHE A 219 1.06 12.71 9.90
N ILE A 220 0.57 11.58 10.39
CA ILE A 220 -0.89 11.28 10.35
C ILE A 220 -1.67 11.92 11.52
N LEU A 221 -1.09 12.04 12.72
CA LEU A 221 -1.74 12.66 13.88
C LEU A 221 -1.43 14.16 14.05
N GLY A 222 -0.49 14.67 13.26
CA GLY A 222 -0.27 16.10 13.05
C GLY A 222 -1.21 16.73 12.01
N ARG A 223 -2.02 15.92 11.31
CA ARG A 223 -2.97 16.40 10.30
C ARG A 223 -3.99 17.38 10.89
N THR A 224 -4.42 18.29 10.04
CA THR A 224 -5.38 19.37 10.33
C THR A 224 -6.59 19.33 9.37
N PHE A 225 -6.79 18.17 8.75
CA PHE A 225 -7.73 17.93 7.65
C PHE A 225 -8.13 16.44 7.61
N ASP A 226 -9.32 16.15 7.08
CA ASP A 226 -9.82 14.80 6.86
C ASP A 226 -9.14 14.10 5.67
N ASP A 227 -9.03 12.77 5.71
CA ASP A 227 -8.42 11.96 4.66
C ASP A 227 -9.23 10.66 4.48
N HIS A 228 -10.29 10.72 3.67
CA HIS A 228 -11.19 9.60 3.40
C HIS A 228 -11.67 9.61 1.94
N GLY A 229 -11.98 8.44 1.37
CA GLY A 229 -12.19 8.28 -0.08
C GLY A 229 -13.43 7.47 -0.45
N ASP A 230 -14.01 7.79 -1.60
CA ASP A 230 -15.29 7.24 -2.03
C ASP A 230 -15.14 5.87 -2.73
N MET A 231 -15.49 4.80 -2.01
CA MET A 231 -15.54 3.44 -2.55
C MET A 231 -16.66 3.21 -3.59
N THR A 232 -17.51 4.20 -3.90
CA THR A 232 -18.69 4.00 -4.77
C THR A 232 -18.30 3.61 -6.19
N LYS A 233 -17.17 4.08 -6.75
CA LYS A 233 -16.72 3.65 -8.09
C LYS A 233 -16.36 2.16 -8.11
N ALA A 234 -15.55 1.70 -7.16
CA ALA A 234 -15.24 0.28 -6.96
C ALA A 234 -16.51 -0.57 -6.73
N ARG A 235 -17.47 -0.08 -5.93
CA ARG A 235 -18.76 -0.73 -5.68
C ARG A 235 -19.63 -0.84 -6.95
N ARG A 236 -19.65 0.19 -7.82
CA ARG A 236 -20.33 0.14 -9.13
C ARG A 236 -19.75 -0.94 -10.05
N TYR A 237 -18.44 -1.18 -9.98
CA TYR A 237 -17.77 -2.26 -10.74
C TYR A 237 -17.94 -3.66 -10.14
N GLY A 238 -18.43 -3.77 -8.90
CA GLY A 238 -18.81 -5.02 -8.24
C GLY A 238 -18.06 -5.33 -6.94
N TRP A 239 -17.10 -4.50 -6.51
CA TRP A 239 -16.38 -4.73 -5.26
C TRP A 239 -17.20 -4.28 -4.05
N THR A 240 -17.80 -5.23 -3.34
CA THR A 240 -18.68 -4.97 -2.18
C THR A 240 -17.99 -5.22 -0.83
N THR A 241 -16.86 -5.93 -0.84
CA THR A 241 -16.05 -6.25 0.35
C THR A 241 -15.82 -5.03 1.22
N THR A 242 -16.06 -5.17 2.52
CA THR A 242 -15.87 -4.12 3.52
C THR A 242 -15.27 -4.77 4.76
N VAL A 243 -14.19 -4.19 5.29
CA VAL A 243 -13.40 -4.80 6.37
C VAL A 243 -13.43 -3.92 7.62
N ASP A 244 -13.59 -4.55 8.78
CA ASP A 244 -13.55 -3.89 10.08
C ASP A 244 -12.09 -3.57 10.46
N THR A 245 -11.73 -2.30 10.31
CA THR A 245 -10.41 -1.74 10.58
C THR A 245 -9.91 -2.03 12.00
N SER A 246 -10.81 -2.19 12.99
CA SER A 246 -10.43 -2.53 14.36
C SER A 246 -9.83 -3.92 14.40
N LYS A 247 -10.47 -4.87 13.68
CA LYS A 247 -9.98 -6.24 13.54
C LYS A 247 -8.66 -6.25 12.76
N CYS A 248 -8.48 -5.42 11.73
CA CYS A 248 -7.20 -5.28 11.03
C CYS A 248 -6.06 -4.87 11.99
N TYR A 249 -6.31 -3.92 12.89
CA TYR A 249 -5.33 -3.52 13.91
C TYR A 249 -4.98 -4.67 14.85
N PHE A 250 -5.96 -5.35 15.44
CA PHE A 250 -5.68 -6.48 16.34
C PHE A 250 -5.00 -7.66 15.63
N GLN A 251 -5.40 -7.99 14.39
CA GLN A 251 -4.74 -9.00 13.56
C GLN A 251 -3.29 -8.62 13.23
N CYS A 252 -3.03 -7.34 12.96
CA CYS A 252 -1.69 -6.81 12.75
C CYS A 252 -0.84 -6.95 14.03
N PHE A 253 -1.36 -6.54 15.19
CA PHE A 253 -0.68 -6.70 16.47
C PHE A 253 -0.37 -8.18 16.77
N ASP A 254 -1.28 -9.10 16.48
CA ASP A 254 -1.03 -10.54 16.66
C ASP A 254 0.00 -11.10 15.68
N ARG A 255 0.12 -10.57 14.46
CA ARG A 255 1.24 -10.89 13.53
C ARG A 255 2.56 -10.32 14.07
N LEU A 256 2.57 -9.13 14.68
CA LEU A 256 3.76 -8.55 15.34
C LEU A 256 4.21 -9.33 16.58
N LYS A 257 3.28 -9.84 17.41
CA LYS A 257 3.58 -10.75 18.54
C LYS A 257 4.23 -12.04 18.04
N LYS A 258 3.63 -12.69 17.02
CA LYS A 258 4.17 -13.91 16.39
C LYS A 258 5.58 -13.69 15.83
N MET A 259 5.83 -12.53 15.22
CA MET A 259 7.14 -12.10 14.72
C MET A 259 8.11 -11.59 15.80
N LYS A 260 7.70 -11.57 17.08
CA LYS A 260 8.48 -11.07 18.23
C LYS A 260 8.94 -9.61 18.10
N VAL A 261 8.17 -8.80 17.37
CA VAL A 261 8.40 -7.35 17.24
C VAL A 261 7.86 -6.59 18.46
N ILE A 262 6.81 -7.13 19.10
CA ILE A 262 6.22 -6.63 20.36
C ILE A 262 6.02 -7.78 21.35
N PRO A 263 5.96 -7.51 22.68
CA PRO A 263 5.62 -8.52 23.69
C PRO A 263 4.26 -9.19 23.44
N SER A 264 4.13 -10.45 23.86
CA SER A 264 2.90 -11.24 23.68
C SER A 264 1.84 -11.01 24.75
N ASN A 265 2.12 -10.18 25.75
CA ASN A 265 1.49 -10.11 27.07
C ASN A 265 1.15 -8.68 27.49
#